data_AF-A0A9E3B9N2-F1
#
_entry.id   AF-A0A9E3B9N2-F1
#
_cell.length_a   1.000
_cell.length_b   1.000
_cell.length_c   1.000
_cell.angle_alpha   90.00
_cell.angle_beta   90.00
_cell.angle_gamma   90.00
#
_symmetry.space_group_name_H-M   'P 1'
#
loop_
_entity.id
_entity.type
_entity.pdbx_description
1 polymer ?
#
loop_
_entity_poly.entity_id
_entity_poly.type
_entity_poly.pdbx_seq_one_letter_code
_entity_poly.pdbx_strand_id
1 'polypeptide(L)'
;MGYISIRDLQKMSAEKIERLPGTTSIKSGDRTVGLLIPFKKPDPKRLAAALRKSRALAKKRDRVADDEALIAMGIDPTDYDEKTVRAIQKDWRARR
;
A
#
# COMPACT_ATOMS: atom_id res chain seq x y z
N MET A 1 16.03 3.22 -8.97
CA MET A 1 14.88 2.36 -9.31
C MET A 1 14.51 2.62 -10.76
N GLY A 2 14.74 1.64 -11.63
CA GLY A 2 14.50 1.79 -13.07
C GLY A 2 13.02 1.77 -13.42
N TYR A 3 12.65 2.43 -14.51
CA TYR A 3 11.35 2.27 -15.15
C TYR A 3 11.50 1.35 -16.37
N ILE A 4 10.40 0.75 -16.81
CA ILE A 4 10.31 0.00 -18.07
C ILE A 4 9.40 0.80 -18.99
N SER A 5 9.80 1.07 -20.24
CA SER A 5 8.89 1.70 -21.19
C SER A 5 7.80 0.71 -21.61
N ILE A 6 6.62 1.18 -21.99
CA ILE A 6 5.53 0.31 -22.46
C ILE A 6 5.95 -0.52 -23.67
N ARG A 7 6.81 0.03 -24.54
CA ARG A 7 7.37 -0.66 -25.71
C ARG A 7 8.35 -1.76 -25.30
N ASP A 8 9.14 -1.55 -24.25
CA ASP A 8 10.06 -2.58 -23.75
C ASP A 8 9.30 -3.67 -23.01
N LEU A 9 8.27 -3.31 -22.24
CA LEU A 9 7.40 -4.26 -21.56
C LEU A 9 6.79 -5.28 -22.54
N GLN A 10 6.29 -4.81 -23.69
CA GLN A 10 5.71 -5.66 -24.74
C GLN A 10 6.70 -6.69 -25.32
N LYS A 11 8.01 -6.48 -25.16
CA LYS A 11 9.06 -7.38 -25.65
C LYS A 11 9.62 -8.30 -24.56
N MET A 12 9.22 -8.12 -23.31
CA MET A 12 9.72 -8.92 -22.19
C MET A 12 9.01 -10.26 -22.12
N SER A 13 9.78 -11.33 -21.90
CA SER A 13 9.23 -12.64 -21.57
C SER A 13 8.77 -12.68 -20.11
N ALA A 14 7.91 -13.65 -19.79
CA ALA A 14 7.45 -13.89 -18.42
C ALA A 14 8.61 -14.14 -17.45
N GLU A 15 9.61 -14.93 -17.85
CA GLU A 15 10.78 -15.24 -17.02
C GLU A 15 11.60 -13.98 -16.71
N LYS A 16 11.66 -13.03 -17.64
CA LYS A 16 12.35 -11.75 -17.42
C LYS A 16 11.57 -10.86 -16.45
N ILE A 17 10.24 -10.88 -16.51
CA ILE A 17 9.35 -10.18 -15.57
C ILE A 17 9.50 -10.75 -14.16
N GLU A 18 9.53 -12.09 -14.01
CA GLU A 18 9.70 -12.74 -12.70
C GLU A 18 11.03 -12.40 -12.02
N ARG A 19 12.08 -12.20 -12.81
CA ARG A 19 13.42 -11.84 -12.31
C ARG A 19 13.54 -10.37 -11.89
N LEU A 20 12.58 -9.50 -12.20
CA LEU A 20 12.63 -8.11 -11.78
C LEU A 20 12.77 -8.01 -10.26
N PRO A 21 13.64 -7.14 -9.71
CA PRO A 21 13.98 -7.14 -8.29
C PRO A 21 12.78 -6.80 -7.39
N GLY A 22 11.82 -6.02 -7.88
CA GLY A 22 10.59 -5.68 -7.16
C GLY A 22 9.62 -4.90 -8.05
N THR A 23 8.69 -4.18 -7.42
CA THR A 23 7.74 -3.31 -8.11
C THR A 23 8.46 -2.32 -9.01
N THR A 24 8.10 -2.32 -10.29
CA THR A 24 8.77 -1.53 -11.33
C THR A 24 7.73 -0.66 -12.04
N SER A 25 8.03 0.61 -12.27
CA SER A 25 7.12 1.53 -12.96
C SER A 25 7.13 1.30 -14.47
N ILE A 26 5.94 1.36 -15.09
CA ILE A 26 5.78 1.30 -16.54
C ILE A 26 5.52 2.71 -17.07
N LYS A 27 6.30 3.18 -18.04
CA LYS A 27 6.17 4.52 -18.63
C LYS A 27 5.77 4.50 -20.10
N SER A 28 4.95 5.46 -20.51
CA SER A 28 4.73 5.82 -21.92
C SER A 28 5.17 7.27 -22.10
N GLY A 29 6.28 7.50 -22.80
CA GLY A 29 7.00 8.76 -22.73
C GLY A 29 7.43 9.07 -21.30
N ASP A 30 7.13 10.27 -20.81
CA ASP A 30 7.43 10.69 -19.43
C ASP A 30 6.38 10.27 -18.40
N ARG A 31 5.20 9.82 -18.85
CA ARG A 31 4.07 9.48 -17.99
C ARG A 31 4.18 8.05 -17.48
N THR A 32 4.11 7.87 -16.16
CA THR A 32 3.86 6.56 -15.55
C THR A 32 2.43 6.14 -15.83
N VAL A 33 2.25 5.01 -16.52
CA VAL A 33 0.94 4.47 -16.92
C VAL A 33 0.55 3.22 -16.13
N GLY A 34 1.48 2.61 -15.41
CA GLY A 34 1.19 1.44 -14.59
C GLY A 34 2.35 1.02 -13.69
N LEU A 35 2.09 0.00 -12.89
CA LEU A 35 3.08 -0.68 -12.06
C LEU A 35 3.09 -2.16 -12.42
N LEU A 36 4.28 -2.70 -12.64
CA LEU A 36 4.52 -4.12 -12.77
C LEU A 36 4.95 -4.66 -11.41
N ILE A 37 4.17 -5.59 -10.86
CA ILE A 37 4.45 -6.24 -9.57
C ILE A 37 4.69 -7.72 -9.86
N PRO A 38 5.95 -8.17 -9.93
CA PRO A 38 6.26 -9.58 -10.13
C PRO A 38 5.72 -10.40 -8.96
N PHE A 39 4.96 -11.45 -9.25
CA PHE A 39 4.53 -12.41 -8.23
C PHE A 39 5.73 -13.26 -7.82
N LYS A 40 6.31 -12.94 -6.67
CA LYS A 40 7.39 -13.73 -6.08
C LYS A 40 6.85 -14.59 -4.94
N LYS A 41 7.40 -15.80 -4.81
CA LYS A 41 7.23 -16.56 -3.56
C LYS A 41 7.71 -15.67 -2.41
N PRO A 42 6.88 -15.42 -1.39
CA PRO A 42 7.27 -14.57 -0.29
C PRO A 42 8.46 -15.19 0.43
N ASP A 43 9.48 -14.38 0.73
CA ASP A 43 10.57 -14.80 1.61
C ASP A 43 9.98 -15.03 3.01
N PRO A 44 9.95 -16.28 3.52
CA PRO A 44 9.32 -16.59 4.79
C PRO A 44 9.93 -15.81 5.96
N LYS A 45 11.24 -15.51 5.91
CA LYS A 45 11.92 -14.76 6.96
C LYS A 45 11.48 -13.29 6.97
N ARG A 46 11.39 -12.66 5.79
CA ARG A 46 10.91 -11.27 5.67
C ARG A 46 9.44 -11.17 6.05
N LEU A 47 8.61 -12.15 5.65
CA LEU A 47 7.20 -12.21 6.03
C LEU A 47 7.05 -12.36 7.56
N ALA A 48 7.78 -13.29 8.18
CA ALA A 48 7.75 -13.48 9.63
C ALA A 48 8.17 -12.21 10.39
N ALA A 49 9.20 -11.51 9.90
CA ALA A 49 9.62 -10.24 10.49
C ALA A 49 8.55 -9.15 10.37
N ALA A 50 7.90 -9.02 9.21
CA ALA A 50 6.80 -8.09 9.00
C ALA A 50 5.61 -8.41 9.89
N LEU A 51 5.24 -9.70 10.00
CA LEU A 51 4.16 -10.15 10.89
C LEU A 51 4.48 -9.88 12.36
N ARG A 52 5.72 -10.11 12.80
CA ARG A 52 6.16 -9.79 14.17
C ARG A 52 6.04 -8.30 14.45
N LYS A 53 6.47 -7.44 13.52
CA LYS A 53 6.33 -5.99 13.64
C LYS A 53 4.84 -5.58 13.70
N SER A 54 4.01 -6.13 12.82
CA SER A 54 2.56 -5.88 12.80
C SER A 54 1.90 -6.30 14.12
N ARG A 55 2.20 -7.50 14.63
CA ARG A 55 1.69 -7.97 15.93
C ARG A 55 2.17 -7.09 17.09
N ALA A 56 3.41 -6.64 17.08
CA ALA A 56 3.93 -5.74 18.11
C ALA A 56 3.24 -4.37 18.08
N LEU A 57 2.92 -3.85 16.89
CA LEU A 57 2.14 -2.62 16.72
C LEU A 57 0.70 -2.82 17.18
N ALA A 58 0.07 -3.94 16.80
CA ALA A 58 -1.28 -4.27 17.23
C ALA A 58 -1.41 -4.43 18.75
N LYS A 59 -0.39 -4.98 19.43
CA LYS A 59 -0.35 -5.07 20.90
C LYS A 59 -0.30 -3.71 21.60
N LYS A 60 0.22 -2.68 20.93
CA LYS A 60 0.30 -1.30 21.46
C LYS A 60 -0.88 -0.45 21.04
N ARG A 61 -1.79 -0.99 20.23
CA ARG A 61 -2.98 -0.30 19.76
C ARG A 61 -4.07 -0.44 20.80
N ASP A 62 -4.36 0.65 21.50
CA ASP A 62 -5.52 0.73 22.38
C ASP A 62 -6.74 1.06 21.53
N ARG A 63 -7.54 0.04 21.25
CA ARG A 63 -8.71 0.17 20.40
C ARG A 63 -9.74 1.11 21.02
N VAL A 64 -9.84 1.17 22.35
CA VAL A 64 -10.78 2.07 23.03
C VAL A 64 -10.32 3.51 22.89
N ALA A 65 -9.03 3.78 23.10
CA ALA A 65 -8.48 5.12 22.88
C ALA A 65 -8.57 5.58 21.42
N ASP A 66 -8.38 4.65 20.46
CA ASP A 66 -8.59 4.94 19.04
C ASP A 66 -10.06 5.28 18.73
N ASP A 67 -11.01 4.50 19.26
CA ASP A 67 -12.44 4.71 19.08
C ASP A 67 -12.88 6.03 19.75
N GLU A 68 -12.37 6.36 20.94
CA GLU A 68 -12.59 7.65 21.61
C GLU A 68 -12.04 8.83 20.79
N ALA A 69 -10.85 8.69 20.20
CA ALA A 69 -10.28 9.71 19.33
C ALA A 69 -11.11 9.91 18.05
N LEU A 70 -11.66 8.84 17.49
CA LEU A 70 -12.56 8.91 16.34
C LEU A 70 -13.88 9.61 16.70
N ILE A 71 -14.49 9.24 17.83
CA ILE A 71 -15.71 9.89 18.34
C ILE A 71 -15.48 11.38 18.58
N ALA A 72 -14.32 11.77 19.15
CA ALA A 72 -13.95 13.17 19.35
C ALA A 72 -13.80 13.96 18.03
N MET A 73 -13.50 13.26 16.92
CA MET A 73 -13.50 13.82 15.56
C MET A 73 -14.88 13.80 14.89
N GLY A 74 -15.93 13.34 15.58
CA GLY A 74 -17.28 13.21 15.04
C GLY A 74 -17.47 12.01 14.11
N ILE A 75 -16.60 11.01 14.21
CA ILE A 75 -16.62 9.77 13.41
C ILE A 75 -17.24 8.66 14.25
N ASP A 76 -18.26 7.98 13.73
CA ASP A 76 -18.76 6.74 14.33
C ASP A 76 -17.81 5.57 13.97
N PRO A 77 -17.13 4.95 14.96
CA PRO A 77 -16.21 3.84 14.70
C PRO A 77 -16.91 2.52 14.32
N THR A 78 -18.24 2.47 14.41
CA THR A 78 -19.08 1.30 14.11
C THR A 78 -19.93 1.46 12.85
N ASP A 79 -20.12 2.68 12.36
CA ASP A 79 -20.85 3.01 11.13
C ASP A 79 -19.99 3.84 10.16
N TYR A 80 -19.26 3.15 9.28
CA TYR A 80 -18.43 3.80 8.26
C TYR A 80 -19.25 4.12 7.01
N ASP A 81 -20.02 5.20 7.06
CA ASP A 81 -20.66 5.74 5.85
C ASP A 81 -19.63 6.36 4.89
N GLU A 82 -19.96 6.45 3.59
CA GLU A 82 -19.05 6.96 2.57
C GLU A 82 -18.60 8.40 2.86
N LYS A 83 -19.48 9.19 3.48
CA LYS A 83 -19.23 10.61 3.80
C LYS A 83 -18.15 10.74 4.88
N THR A 84 -18.16 9.88 5.88
CA THR A 84 -17.20 9.79 6.98
C THR A 84 -15.83 9.37 6.46
N VAL A 85 -15.77 8.36 5.58
CA VAL A 85 -14.50 7.94 4.95
C VAL A 85 -13.88 9.07 4.13
N ARG A 86 -14.69 9.84 3.38
CA ARG A 86 -14.21 10.99 2.61
C ARG A 86 -13.68 12.12 3.50
N ALA A 87 -14.30 12.36 4.66
CA ALA A 87 -13.83 13.37 5.62
C ALA A 87 -12.46 13.00 6.20
N ILE A 88 -12.28 11.73 6.62
CA ILE A 88 -11.00 11.22 7.13
C ILE A 88 -9.89 11.36 6.08
N GLN A 89 -10.15 10.98 4.83
CA GLN A 89 -9.17 11.10 3.76
C GLN A 89 -8.76 12.56 3.48
N LYS A 90 -9.69 13.51 3.63
CA LYS A 90 -9.41 14.94 3.45
C LYS A 90 -8.48 15.46 4.56
N ASP A 91 -8.75 15.11 5.81
CA ASP A 91 -7.91 15.50 6.96
C ASP A 91 -6.50 14.89 6.87
N TRP A 92 -6.39 13.61 6.51
CA TRP A 92 -5.10 12.94 6.30
C TRP A 92 -4.24 13.58 5.21
N ARG A 93 -4.87 14.08 4.13
CA ARG A 93 -4.16 14.80 3.06
C ARG A 93 -3.74 16.21 3.49
N ALA A 94 -4.45 16.85 4.42
CA ALA A 94 -4.10 18.16 4.93
C ALA A 94 -2.92 18.12 5.93
N ARG A 95 -2.69 16.97 6.58
CA ARG A 95 -1.60 16.76 7.55
C ARG A 95 -0.29 16.27 6.93
N ARG A 96 -0.23 16.05 5.61
CA ARG A 96 0.93 15.52 4.88
C ARG A 96 1.51 16.60 3.96
#